data_AF-A0A2E9VXF4-F1
#
_entry.id   AF-A0A2E9VXF4-F1
#
_cell.length_a   1.000
_cell.length_b   1.000
_cell.length_c   1.000
_cell.angle_alpha   90.00
_cell.angle_beta   90.00
_cell.angle_gamma   90.00
#
_symmetry.space_group_name_H-M   'P 1'
#
loop_
_entity.id
_entity.type
_entity.pdbx_description
1 polymer ?
#
loop_
_entity_poly.entity_id
_entity_poly.type
_entity_poly.pdbx_seq_one_letter_code
_entity_poly.pdbx_strand_id
1 'polypeptide(L)'
;MPESNEKSDWENAALYMNRWARNNKANIFRDNLRRLAIKMECPDENSLAKRLCWIREKKKWLRRLWNDGLQRPNAKTVDDLTKLARFFGFSDFGPLWENDVKLPISPRGITEVLTLLRTWDFNIADDFVRHLDHRFPDHLKTNREILQERLINETPEELAHSLFNQFTGQEPPTPEQTTVIAQDIDRIFNDISDQLQTLLDHHRRMLLARLYSIEK
;
A
#
# COMPACT_ATOMS: atom_id res chain seq x y z
N MET A 1 40.02 3.70 -57.64
CA MET A 1 39.30 4.38 -56.56
C MET A 1 38.28 3.40 -56.02
N PRO A 2 38.36 2.96 -54.76
CA PRO A 2 37.35 2.06 -54.20
C PRO A 2 36.13 2.89 -53.81
N GLU A 3 34.99 2.60 -54.45
CA GLU A 3 33.70 3.17 -54.08
C GLU A 3 33.35 2.73 -52.66
N SER A 4 32.97 3.70 -51.83
CA SER A 4 32.87 3.56 -50.39
C SER A 4 31.72 2.63 -49.99
N ASN A 5 32.06 1.67 -49.11
CA ASN A 5 31.13 0.75 -48.44
C ASN A 5 30.35 1.44 -47.29
N GLU A 6 30.26 2.78 -47.29
CA GLU A 6 29.68 3.57 -46.21
C GLU A 6 28.18 3.34 -46.04
N LYS A 7 27.46 2.99 -47.13
CA LYS A 7 26.04 2.67 -47.06
C LYS A 7 25.76 1.41 -46.21
N SER A 8 26.66 0.43 -46.26
CA SER A 8 26.57 -0.82 -45.48
C SER A 8 26.79 -0.57 -43.98
N ASP A 9 27.67 0.36 -43.62
CA ASP A 9 28.02 0.61 -42.21
C ASP A 9 26.91 1.35 -41.45
N TRP A 10 26.22 2.31 -42.09
CA TRP A 10 25.07 2.99 -41.49
C TRP A 10 23.83 2.09 -41.39
N GLU A 11 23.60 1.21 -42.37
CA GLU A 11 22.51 0.21 -42.32
C GLU A 11 22.76 -0.82 -41.21
N ASN A 12 24.00 -1.27 -41.03
CA ASN A 12 24.38 -2.15 -39.92
C ASN A 12 24.27 -1.45 -38.55
N ALA A 13 24.69 -0.18 -38.45
CA ALA A 13 24.54 0.61 -37.23
C ALA A 13 23.06 0.83 -36.86
N ALA A 14 22.18 1.09 -37.85
CA ALA A 14 20.74 1.22 -37.65
C ALA A 14 20.11 -0.11 -37.21
N LEU A 15 20.55 -1.26 -37.76
CA LEU A 15 20.13 -2.58 -37.30
C LEU A 15 20.60 -2.85 -35.86
N TYR A 16 21.82 -2.45 -35.52
CA TYR A 16 22.40 -2.60 -34.18
C TYR A 16 21.67 -1.73 -33.14
N MET A 17 21.43 -0.45 -33.45
CA MET A 17 20.65 0.49 -32.63
C MET A 17 19.21 -0.01 -32.43
N ASN A 18 18.56 -0.50 -33.49
CA ASN A 18 17.22 -1.08 -33.37
C ASN A 18 17.21 -2.41 -32.59
N ARG A 19 18.26 -3.22 -32.64
CA ARG A 19 18.38 -4.46 -31.87
C ARG A 19 18.66 -4.17 -30.39
N TRP A 20 19.49 -3.16 -30.11
CA TRP A 20 19.79 -2.67 -28.77
C TRP A 20 18.55 -2.03 -28.12
N ALA A 21 17.85 -1.14 -28.82
CA ALA A 21 16.58 -0.56 -28.37
C ALA A 21 15.46 -1.61 -28.22
N ARG A 22 15.46 -2.65 -29.07
CA ARG A 22 14.55 -3.79 -28.93
C ARG A 22 14.85 -4.57 -27.65
N ASN A 23 16.08 -5.04 -27.46
CA ASN A 23 16.49 -5.74 -26.25
C ASN A 23 16.26 -4.91 -24.98
N ASN A 24 16.32 -3.58 -25.08
CA ASN A 24 16.05 -2.69 -23.95
C ASN A 24 14.63 -2.88 -23.39
N LYS A 25 13.59 -2.87 -24.23
CA LYS A 25 12.19 -3.00 -23.75
C LYS A 25 11.86 -4.36 -23.15
N ALA A 26 12.37 -5.45 -23.73
CA ALA A 26 12.16 -6.78 -23.18
C ALA A 26 12.86 -6.95 -21.82
N ASN A 27 14.08 -6.40 -21.69
CA ASN A 27 14.81 -6.38 -20.42
C ASN A 27 14.09 -5.53 -19.37
N ILE A 28 13.65 -4.31 -19.72
CA ILE A 28 12.84 -3.46 -18.83
C ILE A 28 11.62 -4.22 -18.31
N PHE A 29 10.86 -4.86 -19.21
CA PHE A 29 9.70 -5.66 -18.83
C PHE A 29 10.06 -6.78 -17.85
N ARG A 30 11.13 -7.54 -18.15
CA ARG A 30 11.58 -8.65 -17.31
C ARG A 30 11.98 -8.18 -15.92
N ASP A 31 12.78 -7.12 -15.86
CA ASP A 31 13.35 -6.63 -14.62
C ASP A 31 12.24 -5.99 -13.76
N ASN A 32 11.29 -5.28 -14.39
CA ASN A 32 10.05 -4.83 -13.74
C ASN A 32 9.21 -6.00 -13.22
N LEU A 33 8.93 -7.01 -14.04
CA LEU A 33 8.16 -8.19 -13.63
C LEU A 33 8.75 -8.85 -12.39
N ARG A 34 10.06 -9.08 -12.38
CA ARG A 34 10.76 -9.73 -11.24
C ARG A 34 10.75 -8.83 -10.00
N ARG A 35 11.09 -7.55 -10.16
CA ARG A 35 11.10 -6.59 -9.05
C ARG A 35 9.72 -6.43 -8.41
N LEU A 36 8.68 -6.31 -9.22
CA LEU A 36 7.29 -6.22 -8.73
C LEU A 36 6.83 -7.53 -8.08
N ALA A 37 7.20 -8.68 -8.64
CA ALA A 37 6.88 -9.98 -8.05
C ALA A 37 7.53 -10.16 -6.68
N ILE A 38 8.80 -9.79 -6.51
CA ILE A 38 9.50 -9.83 -5.22
C ILE A 38 8.78 -8.96 -4.18
N LYS A 39 8.35 -7.74 -4.56
CA LYS A 39 7.57 -6.86 -3.67
C LYS A 39 6.21 -7.46 -3.28
N MET A 40 5.65 -8.35 -4.09
CA MET A 40 4.40 -9.09 -3.80
C MET A 40 4.65 -10.46 -3.16
N GLU A 41 5.82 -10.66 -2.54
CA GLU A 41 6.23 -11.91 -1.90
C GLU A 41 6.23 -13.13 -2.84
N CYS A 42 6.50 -12.89 -4.12
CA CYS A 42 6.60 -13.92 -5.16
C CYS A 42 8.05 -13.97 -5.67
N PRO A 43 8.95 -14.71 -4.98
CA PRO A 43 10.38 -14.69 -5.30
C PRO A 43 10.73 -15.33 -6.65
N ASP A 44 9.86 -16.22 -7.16
CA ASP A 44 10.08 -16.95 -8.41
C ASP A 44 8.81 -17.04 -9.28
N GLU A 45 8.97 -17.56 -10.51
CA GLU A 45 7.87 -17.67 -11.46
C GLU A 45 6.80 -18.66 -11.01
N ASN A 46 7.18 -19.66 -10.20
CA ASN A 46 6.26 -20.67 -9.69
C ASN A 46 5.32 -20.10 -8.62
N SER A 47 5.85 -19.26 -7.74
CA SER A 47 5.13 -18.56 -6.68
C SER A 47 4.14 -17.58 -7.27
N LEU A 48 4.56 -16.81 -8.29
CA LEU A 48 3.68 -15.90 -9.02
C LEU A 48 2.58 -16.66 -9.79
N ALA A 49 2.93 -17.74 -10.49
CA ALA A 49 1.93 -18.58 -11.18
C ALA A 49 0.89 -19.15 -10.20
N LYS A 50 1.34 -19.58 -9.01
CA LYS A 50 0.46 -20.11 -7.96
C LYS A 50 -0.53 -19.05 -7.46
N ARG A 51 -0.04 -17.84 -7.15
CA ARG A 51 -0.87 -16.69 -6.73
C ARG A 51 -1.90 -16.29 -7.78
N LEU A 52 -1.55 -16.38 -9.06
CA LEU A 52 -2.44 -16.08 -10.19
C LEU A 52 -3.37 -17.25 -10.56
N CYS A 53 -3.27 -18.40 -9.87
CA CYS A 53 -3.97 -19.64 -10.22
C CYS A 53 -3.71 -20.08 -11.68
N TRP A 54 -2.50 -19.84 -12.19
CA TRP A 54 -2.11 -20.17 -13.56
C TRP A 54 -1.46 -21.54 -13.66
N ILE A 55 -2.06 -22.42 -14.48
CA ILE A 55 -1.62 -23.80 -14.71
C ILE A 55 -1.16 -24.02 -16.15
N ARG A 56 -0.39 -25.10 -16.37
CA ARG A 56 0.05 -25.61 -17.69
C ARG A 56 0.56 -24.52 -18.64
N GLU A 57 -0.20 -24.20 -19.68
CA GLU A 57 0.19 -23.27 -20.74
C GLU A 57 0.46 -21.85 -20.24
N LYS A 58 -0.34 -21.35 -19.29
CA LYS A 58 -0.12 -20.01 -18.71
C LYS A 58 1.13 -19.95 -17.86
N LYS A 59 1.44 -21.04 -17.16
CA LYS A 59 2.68 -21.18 -16.39
C LYS A 59 3.89 -21.22 -17.33
N LYS A 60 3.81 -21.96 -18.44
CA LYS A 60 4.85 -22.00 -19.47
C LYS A 60 5.07 -20.63 -20.11
N TRP A 61 3.99 -19.89 -20.37
CA TRP A 61 4.03 -18.53 -20.88
C TRP A 61 4.70 -17.59 -19.87
N LEU A 62 4.28 -17.60 -18.60
CA LEU A 62 4.91 -16.80 -17.54
C LEU A 62 6.40 -17.11 -17.38
N ARG A 63 6.80 -18.38 -17.46
CA ARG A 63 8.23 -18.75 -17.41
C ARG A 63 9.04 -18.11 -18.55
N ARG A 64 8.49 -18.05 -19.76
CA ARG A 64 9.13 -17.36 -20.90
C ARG A 64 9.25 -15.87 -20.62
N LEU A 65 8.18 -15.22 -20.14
CA LEU A 65 8.21 -13.82 -19.75
C LEU A 65 9.26 -13.54 -18.66
N TRP A 66 9.36 -14.45 -17.69
CA TRP A 66 10.27 -14.33 -16.55
C TRP A 66 11.74 -14.37 -16.97
N ASN A 67 12.08 -15.14 -17.99
CA ASN A 67 13.47 -15.33 -18.44
C ASN A 67 13.85 -14.38 -19.58
N ASP A 68 12.97 -14.28 -20.57
CA ASP A 68 13.26 -13.62 -21.84
C ASP A 68 12.67 -12.21 -21.92
N GLY A 69 11.74 -11.87 -21.02
CA GLY A 69 10.97 -10.63 -21.07
C GLY A 69 9.92 -10.63 -22.18
N LEU A 70 9.37 -9.45 -22.47
CA LEU A 70 8.40 -9.27 -23.54
C LEU A 70 8.66 -7.98 -24.29
N GLN A 71 8.80 -8.06 -25.61
CA GLN A 71 9.08 -6.91 -26.45
C GLN A 71 7.85 -6.00 -26.66
N ARG A 72 6.70 -6.65 -26.86
CA ARG A 72 5.42 -6.03 -27.20
C ARG A 72 4.28 -6.96 -26.79
N PRO A 73 3.10 -6.42 -26.45
CA PRO A 73 1.91 -7.24 -26.21
C PRO A 73 1.52 -8.03 -27.47
N ASN A 74 0.96 -9.22 -27.26
CA ASN A 74 0.40 -10.07 -28.32
C ASN A 74 -1.10 -10.16 -28.12
N ALA A 75 -1.89 -9.96 -29.18
CA ALA A 75 -3.36 -10.00 -29.17
C ALA A 75 -3.92 -11.25 -28.44
N LYS A 76 -3.26 -12.41 -28.59
CA LYS A 76 -3.71 -13.66 -27.95
C LYS A 76 -3.45 -13.74 -26.44
N THR A 77 -2.60 -12.86 -25.91
CA THR A 77 -2.18 -12.87 -24.49
C THR A 77 -2.44 -11.54 -23.80
N VAL A 78 -3.17 -10.61 -24.44
CA VAL A 78 -3.52 -9.31 -23.86
C VAL A 78 -4.30 -9.51 -22.55
N ASP A 79 -5.29 -10.40 -22.53
CA ASP A 79 -6.09 -10.65 -21.33
C ASP A 79 -5.24 -11.18 -20.17
N ASP A 80 -4.26 -12.04 -20.46
CA ASP A 80 -3.35 -12.57 -19.44
C ASP A 80 -2.35 -11.51 -18.96
N LEU A 81 -1.89 -10.61 -19.84
CA LEU A 81 -1.09 -9.44 -19.47
C LEU A 81 -1.88 -8.46 -18.59
N THR A 82 -3.14 -8.20 -18.92
CA THR A 82 -4.03 -7.36 -18.11
C THR A 82 -4.24 -7.97 -16.73
N LYS A 83 -4.45 -9.28 -16.64
CA LYS A 83 -4.55 -9.98 -15.35
C LYS A 83 -3.27 -9.88 -14.52
N LEU A 84 -2.12 -10.02 -15.17
CA LEU A 84 -0.81 -9.86 -14.54
C LEU A 84 -0.62 -8.43 -13.99
N ALA A 85 -0.96 -7.42 -14.80
CA ALA A 85 -0.83 -6.02 -14.39
C ALA A 85 -1.80 -5.66 -13.26
N ARG A 86 -3.04 -6.16 -13.32
CA ARG A 86 -4.02 -6.00 -12.24
C ARG A 86 -3.58 -6.67 -10.95
N PHE A 87 -2.90 -7.82 -11.02
CA PHE A 87 -2.32 -8.43 -9.83
C PHE A 87 -1.30 -7.51 -9.15
N PHE A 88 -0.55 -6.74 -9.94
CA PHE A 88 0.34 -5.69 -9.43
C PHE A 88 -0.38 -4.37 -9.12
N GLY A 89 -1.71 -4.31 -9.26
CA GLY A 89 -2.53 -3.14 -8.94
C GLY A 89 -2.66 -2.09 -10.06
N PHE A 90 -2.16 -2.36 -11.26
CA PHE A 90 -2.30 -1.44 -12.39
C PHE A 90 -3.66 -1.58 -13.07
N SER A 91 -4.17 -0.47 -13.63
CA SER A 91 -5.39 -0.47 -14.46
C SER A 91 -5.18 -1.15 -15.81
N ASP A 92 -3.98 -1.03 -16.38
CA ASP A 92 -3.55 -1.64 -17.63
C ASP A 92 -2.12 -2.21 -17.54
N PHE A 93 -1.66 -2.88 -18.60
CA PHE A 93 -0.33 -3.50 -18.65
C PHE A 93 0.77 -2.58 -19.18
N GLY A 94 0.44 -1.36 -19.63
CA GLY A 94 1.39 -0.40 -20.18
C GLY A 94 2.61 -0.13 -19.28
N PRO A 95 2.41 0.12 -17.98
CA PRO A 95 3.48 0.41 -17.02
C PRO A 95 4.57 -0.66 -16.95
N LEU A 96 4.28 -1.92 -17.29
CA LEU A 96 5.29 -2.99 -17.24
C LEU A 96 6.49 -2.72 -18.17
N TRP A 97 6.33 -1.89 -19.20
CA TRP A 97 7.39 -1.49 -20.14
C TRP A 97 8.05 -0.14 -19.83
N GLU A 98 7.63 0.54 -18.76
CA GLU A 98 8.15 1.85 -18.40
C GLU A 98 9.45 1.72 -17.59
N ASN A 99 10.36 2.65 -17.83
CA ASN A 99 11.53 2.79 -16.97
C ASN A 99 11.04 3.24 -15.58
N ASP A 100 11.60 2.64 -14.53
CA ASP A 100 11.29 2.95 -13.13
C ASP A 100 9.83 2.73 -12.72
N VAL A 101 9.17 1.69 -13.25
CA VAL A 101 7.80 1.37 -12.82
C VAL A 101 7.74 1.15 -11.31
N LYS A 102 6.82 1.80 -10.63
CA LYS A 102 6.60 1.61 -9.19
C LYS A 102 5.27 0.88 -9.04
N LEU A 103 5.16 -0.02 -8.05
CA LEU A 103 3.85 -0.58 -7.71
C LEU A 103 2.94 0.63 -7.46
N PRO A 104 1.74 0.66 -8.06
CA PRO A 104 0.73 1.58 -7.62
C PRO A 104 0.51 1.25 -6.15
N ILE A 105 0.65 2.24 -5.29
CA ILE A 105 0.61 2.04 -3.84
C ILE A 105 -0.69 1.31 -3.54
N SER A 106 -0.55 0.10 -3.00
CA SER A 106 -1.69 -0.73 -2.66
C SER A 106 -2.61 0.10 -1.75
N PRO A 107 -3.93 0.12 -1.97
CA PRO A 107 -4.88 0.71 -1.01
C PRO A 107 -4.64 0.22 0.41
N ARG A 108 -4.07 -0.99 0.53
CA ARG A 108 -3.65 -1.61 1.77
C ARG A 108 -2.56 -0.84 2.51
N GLY A 109 -1.56 -0.27 1.84
CA GLY A 109 -0.49 0.49 2.49
C GLY A 109 -1.00 1.78 3.14
N ILE A 110 -1.89 2.49 2.46
CA ILE A 110 -2.57 3.66 3.05
C ILE A 110 -3.44 3.23 4.25
N THR A 111 -4.16 2.11 4.11
CA THR A 111 -4.99 1.58 5.21
C THR A 111 -4.14 1.18 6.41
N GLU A 112 -2.97 0.58 6.20
CA GLU A 112 -2.02 0.19 7.25
C GLU A 112 -1.47 1.42 7.97
N VAL A 113 -1.05 2.45 7.23
CA VAL A 113 -0.61 3.75 7.81
C VAL A 113 -1.72 4.37 8.67
N LEU A 114 -2.94 4.48 8.13
CA LEU A 114 -4.07 5.06 8.86
C LEU A 114 -4.45 4.22 10.08
N THR A 115 -4.32 2.90 10.01
CA THR A 115 -4.58 2.00 11.13
C THR A 115 -3.56 2.22 12.24
N LEU A 116 -2.27 2.28 11.90
CA LEU A 116 -1.19 2.56 12.85
C LEU A 116 -1.38 3.93 13.51
N LEU A 117 -1.62 4.98 12.71
CA LEU A 117 -1.92 6.31 13.25
C LEU A 117 -3.10 6.26 14.22
N ARG A 118 -4.16 5.52 13.89
CA ARG A 118 -5.35 5.39 14.75
C ARG A 118 -5.07 4.67 16.06
N THR A 119 -4.09 3.74 16.09
CA THR A 119 -3.67 3.09 17.33
C THR A 119 -2.89 4.02 18.27
N TRP A 120 -2.27 5.07 17.73
CA TRP A 120 -1.51 6.03 18.52
C TRP A 120 -2.32 7.28 18.87
N ASP A 121 -3.05 7.83 17.91
CA ASP A 121 -3.97 8.95 18.10
C ASP A 121 -5.09 8.91 17.05
N PHE A 122 -6.32 8.71 17.56
CA PHE A 122 -7.52 8.67 16.74
C PHE A 122 -7.77 9.97 15.99
N ASN A 123 -7.47 11.13 16.58
CA ASN A 123 -7.77 12.43 15.99
C ASN A 123 -6.88 12.71 14.77
N ILE A 124 -5.60 12.33 14.85
CA ILE A 124 -4.66 12.47 13.72
C ILE A 124 -5.11 11.60 12.55
N ALA A 125 -5.48 10.34 12.83
CA ALA A 125 -5.98 9.46 11.79
C ALA A 125 -7.28 9.99 11.16
N ASP A 126 -8.22 10.50 11.97
CA ASP A 126 -9.49 11.03 11.47
C ASP A 126 -9.29 12.31 10.64
N ASP A 127 -8.36 13.19 11.03
CA ASP A 127 -7.98 14.36 10.25
C ASP A 127 -7.37 13.99 8.89
N PHE A 128 -6.51 12.96 8.85
CA PHE A 128 -5.98 12.44 7.59
C PHE A 128 -7.08 11.87 6.69
N VAL A 129 -8.04 11.14 7.25
CA VAL A 129 -9.18 10.58 6.52
C VAL A 129 -10.09 11.67 5.97
N ARG A 130 -10.43 12.69 6.77
CA ARG A 130 -11.28 13.81 6.35
C ARG A 130 -10.69 14.59 5.19
N HIS A 131 -9.36 14.69 5.13
CA HIS A 131 -8.65 15.44 4.10
C HIS A 131 -7.94 14.53 3.09
N LEU A 132 -8.30 13.25 3.03
CA LEU A 132 -7.59 12.28 2.18
C LEU A 132 -7.58 12.71 0.71
N ASP A 133 -8.71 13.19 0.23
CA ASP A 133 -8.95 13.59 -1.17
C ASP A 133 -9.14 15.11 -1.32
N HIS A 134 -9.01 15.87 -0.23
CA HIS A 134 -9.13 17.34 -0.27
C HIS A 134 -7.81 17.96 -0.75
N ARG A 135 -7.89 18.85 -1.75
CA ARG A 135 -6.73 19.62 -2.23
C ARG A 135 -6.63 20.90 -1.43
N PHE A 136 -5.53 21.08 -0.71
CA PHE A 136 -5.28 22.31 0.02
C PHE A 136 -4.86 23.43 -0.95
N PRO A 137 -5.28 24.69 -0.73
CA PRO A 137 -4.96 25.81 -1.62
C PRO A 137 -3.46 26.01 -1.87
N ASP A 138 -2.62 25.70 -0.87
CA ASP A 138 -1.17 25.86 -0.91
C ASP A 138 -0.42 24.58 -1.28
N HIS A 139 -1.12 23.45 -1.43
CA HIS A 139 -0.53 22.15 -1.73
C HIS A 139 -1.22 21.55 -2.95
N LEU A 140 -0.51 21.51 -4.07
CA LEU A 140 -0.97 20.89 -5.32
C LEU A 140 -1.26 19.38 -5.20
N LYS A 141 -1.03 18.78 -4.02
CA LYS A 141 -1.18 17.35 -3.71
C LYS A 141 -2.14 17.15 -2.53
N THR A 142 -3.02 16.17 -2.67
CA THR A 142 -3.90 15.63 -1.62
C THR A 142 -3.12 14.80 -0.61
N ASN A 143 -3.68 14.57 0.59
CA ASN A 143 -3.06 13.67 1.56
C ASN A 143 -2.88 12.26 0.99
N ARG A 144 -3.81 11.78 0.15
CA ARG A 144 -3.65 10.52 -0.58
C ARG A 144 -2.40 10.54 -1.45
N GLU A 145 -2.19 11.58 -2.25
CA GLU A 145 -1.01 11.71 -3.12
C GLU A 145 0.30 11.80 -2.31
N ILE A 146 0.29 12.48 -1.16
CA ILE A 146 1.44 12.56 -0.25
C ILE A 146 1.76 11.18 0.35
N LEU A 147 0.77 10.48 0.89
CA LEU A 147 0.94 9.13 1.44
C LEU A 147 1.43 8.16 0.37
N GLN A 148 0.87 8.25 -0.82
CA GLN A 148 1.28 7.47 -1.98
C GLN A 148 2.74 7.72 -2.34
N GLU A 149 3.16 8.98 -2.48
CA GLU A 149 4.54 9.31 -2.85
C GLU A 149 5.56 8.80 -1.82
N ARG A 150 5.22 8.88 -0.52
CA ARG A 150 6.11 8.43 0.55
C ARG A 150 6.16 6.90 0.69
N LEU A 151 5.02 6.21 0.53
CA LEU A 151 4.94 4.73 0.54
C LEU A 151 5.70 4.04 -0.61
N ILE A 152 6.23 4.80 -1.57
CA ILE A 152 7.15 4.28 -2.58
C ILE A 152 8.51 3.94 -1.97
N ASN A 153 8.96 4.75 -1.00
CA ASN A 153 10.31 4.72 -0.45
C ASN A 153 10.34 4.29 1.02
N GLU A 154 9.24 4.44 1.75
CA GLU A 154 9.09 4.17 3.18
C GLU A 154 8.14 2.99 3.40
N THR A 155 8.33 2.21 4.47
CA THR A 155 7.31 1.25 4.91
C THR A 155 6.09 1.97 5.52
N PRO A 156 4.91 1.31 5.60
CA PRO A 156 3.76 1.88 6.30
C PRO A 156 4.07 2.31 7.74
N GLU A 157 4.93 1.56 8.44
CA GLU A 157 5.35 1.85 9.80
C GLU A 157 6.23 3.09 9.88
N GLU A 158 7.26 3.19 9.02
CA GLU A 158 8.17 4.35 8.94
C GLU A 158 7.40 5.63 8.62
N LEU A 159 6.48 5.55 7.66
CA LEU A 159 5.65 6.67 7.27
C LEU A 159 4.70 7.08 8.39
N ALA A 160 4.00 6.12 9.02
CA ALA A 160 3.13 6.41 10.15
C ALA A 160 3.92 7.08 11.28
N HIS A 161 5.10 6.56 11.64
CA HIS A 161 6.00 7.16 12.64
C HIS A 161 6.32 8.61 12.32
N SER A 162 6.74 8.86 11.08
CA SER A 162 7.13 10.21 10.64
C SER A 162 5.95 11.18 10.66
N LEU A 163 4.77 10.73 10.23
CA LEU A 163 3.56 11.54 10.26
C LEU A 163 3.14 11.84 11.70
N PHE A 164 3.12 10.84 12.57
CA PHE A 164 2.79 11.05 13.97
C PHE A 164 3.69 12.11 14.60
N ASN A 165 5.01 11.96 14.45
CA ASN A 165 5.99 12.91 14.99
C ASN A 165 5.84 14.31 14.37
N GLN A 166 5.54 14.42 13.08
CA GLN A 166 5.33 15.71 12.42
C GLN A 166 4.13 16.48 13.02
N PHE A 167 3.06 15.77 13.42
CA PHE A 167 1.83 16.39 13.95
C PHE A 167 1.87 16.61 15.46
N THR A 168 2.54 15.74 16.23
CA THR A 168 2.57 15.82 17.71
C THR A 168 3.87 16.40 18.26
N GLY A 169 4.95 16.36 17.49
CA GLY A 169 6.32 16.63 17.97
C GLY A 169 6.85 15.56 18.93
N GLN A 170 6.22 14.38 18.98
CA GLN A 170 6.55 13.30 19.91
C GLN A 170 6.81 11.98 19.17
N GLU A 171 7.59 11.11 19.79
CA GLU A 171 7.67 9.72 19.32
C GLU A 171 6.36 8.98 19.61
N PRO A 172 5.91 8.10 18.70
CA PRO A 172 4.71 7.31 18.93
C PRO A 172 4.90 6.36 20.11
N PRO A 173 3.81 6.05 20.83
CA PRO A 173 3.87 5.21 22.02
C PRO A 173 4.33 3.79 21.66
N THR A 174 5.23 3.23 22.47
CA THR A 174 5.65 1.84 22.33
C THR A 174 4.46 0.90 22.62
N PRO A 175 4.42 -0.32 22.06
CA PRO A 175 3.33 -1.27 22.31
C PRO A 175 3.06 -1.51 23.80
N GLU A 176 4.11 -1.47 24.62
CA GLU A 176 4.06 -1.57 26.07
C GLU A 176 3.34 -0.37 26.70
N GLN A 177 3.66 0.85 26.25
CA GLN A 177 2.98 2.07 26.69
C GLN A 177 1.51 2.06 26.27
N THR A 178 1.19 1.63 25.04
CA THR A 178 -0.20 1.52 24.57
C THR A 178 -1.00 0.52 25.41
N THR A 179 -0.36 -0.58 25.83
CA THR A 179 -1.00 -1.59 26.68
C THR A 179 -1.27 -1.06 28.08
N VAL A 180 -0.33 -0.33 28.68
CA VAL A 180 -0.52 0.31 29.99
C VAL A 180 -1.62 1.36 29.93
N ILE A 181 -1.64 2.21 28.89
CA ILE A 181 -2.70 3.20 28.70
C ILE A 181 -4.07 2.52 28.56
N ALA A 182 -4.17 1.42 27.81
CA ALA A 182 -5.42 0.67 27.69
C ALA A 182 -5.89 0.11 29.04
N GLN A 183 -4.98 -0.46 29.84
CA GLN A 183 -5.29 -0.96 31.18
C GLN A 183 -5.72 0.15 32.15
N ASP A 184 -5.07 1.31 32.09
CA ASP A 184 -5.43 2.48 32.90
C ASP A 184 -6.80 3.03 32.50
N ILE A 185 -7.11 3.08 31.20
CA ILE A 185 -8.44 3.48 30.69
C ILE A 185 -9.50 2.50 31.20
N ASP A 186 -9.29 1.20 31.07
CA ASP A 186 -10.24 0.18 31.56
C ASP A 186 -10.46 0.29 33.07
N ARG A 187 -9.40 0.54 33.84
CA ARG A 187 -9.49 0.79 35.28
C ARG A 187 -10.34 2.03 35.58
N ILE A 188 -10.09 3.15 34.89
CA ILE A 188 -10.87 4.38 35.07
C ILE A 188 -12.35 4.14 34.74
N PHE A 189 -12.65 3.41 33.67
CA PHE A 189 -14.03 3.07 33.32
C PHE A 189 -14.71 2.22 34.39
N ASN A 190 -14.01 1.23 34.94
CA ASN A 190 -14.53 0.42 36.04
C ASN A 190 -14.78 1.27 37.29
N ASP A 191 -13.84 2.14 37.67
CA ASP A 191 -14.00 3.05 38.81
C ASP A 191 -15.21 3.99 38.63
N ILE A 192 -15.41 4.54 37.43
CA ILE A 192 -16.58 5.38 37.11
C ILE A 192 -17.88 4.57 37.19
N SER A 193 -17.88 3.34 36.66
CA SER A 193 -19.03 2.44 36.71
C SER A 193 -19.44 2.11 38.15
N ASP A 194 -18.47 1.81 39.02
CA ASP A 194 -18.71 1.53 40.43
C ASP A 194 -19.24 2.75 41.19
N GLN A 195 -18.72 3.95 40.88
CA GLN A 195 -19.24 5.20 41.44
C GLN A 195 -20.69 5.45 41.02
N LEU A 196 -21.03 5.23 39.74
CA LEU A 196 -22.40 5.36 39.24
C LEU A 196 -23.33 4.35 39.91
N GLN A 197 -22.90 3.10 40.08
CA GLN A 197 -23.68 2.07 40.74
C GLN A 197 -23.95 2.44 42.21
N THR A 198 -22.94 2.94 42.90
CA THR A 198 -23.06 3.41 44.30
C THR A 198 -24.06 4.57 44.41
N LEU A 199 -24.02 5.52 43.49
CA LEU A 199 -24.97 6.64 43.43
C LEU A 199 -26.40 6.17 43.16
N LEU A 200 -26.58 5.23 42.23
CA LEU A 200 -27.89 4.62 41.94
C LEU A 200 -28.45 3.88 43.16
N ASP A 201 -27.63 3.09 43.84
CA ASP A 201 -28.04 2.35 45.04
C ASP A 201 -28.35 3.28 46.22
N HIS A 202 -27.60 4.39 46.36
CA HIS A 202 -27.92 5.41 47.34
C HIS A 202 -29.27 6.08 47.03
N HIS A 203 -29.50 6.47 45.77
CA HIS A 203 -30.76 7.09 45.35
C HIS A 203 -31.96 6.14 45.52
N ARG A 204 -31.79 4.87 45.17
CA ARG A 204 -32.81 3.82 45.37
C ARG A 204 -33.17 3.67 46.85
N ARG A 205 -32.17 3.63 47.74
CA ARG A 205 -32.39 3.56 49.20
C ARG A 205 -33.13 4.78 49.71
N MET A 206 -32.78 5.98 49.26
CA MET A 206 -33.46 7.23 49.60
C MET A 206 -34.94 7.22 49.17
N LEU A 207 -35.24 6.77 47.95
CA LEU A 207 -36.61 6.67 47.45
C LEU A 207 -37.44 5.67 48.25
N LEU A 208 -36.88 4.49 48.53
CA LEU A 208 -37.54 3.48 49.36
C LEU A 208 -37.83 4.02 50.77
N ALA A 209 -36.86 4.68 51.41
CA ALA A 209 -37.05 5.29 52.73
C ALA A 209 -38.17 6.34 52.73
N ARG A 210 -38.25 7.16 51.67
CA ARG A 210 -39.35 8.13 51.50
C ARG A 210 -40.71 7.45 51.37
N LEU A 211 -40.81 6.42 50.54
CA LEU A 211 -42.05 5.66 50.36
C LEU A 211 -42.54 5.05 51.69
N TYR A 212 -41.64 4.41 52.45
CA TYR A 212 -42.01 3.83 53.75
C TYR A 212 -42.31 4.86 54.84
N SER A 213 -41.83 6.10 54.72
CA SER A 213 -42.17 7.18 55.65
C SER A 213 -43.57 7.78 55.42
N ILE A 214 -44.19 7.51 54.27
CA ILE A 214 -45.54 8.01 53.91
C ILE A 214 -46.64 7.03 54.37
N GLU A 215 -46.31 5.75 54.63
CA GLU A 215 -47.27 4.72 55.05
C GLU A 215 -47.47 4.60 56.57
N LYS A 216 -46.83 5.47 57.39
CA LYS A 216 -47.04 5.57 58.84
C LYS A 216 -47.76 6.85 59.22
#